data_AF-A0A8J6BNM2-F1
#
_entry.id   AF-A0A8J6BNM2-F1
#
_cell.length_a   1.000
_cell.length_b   1.000
_cell.length_c   1.000
_cell.angle_alpha   90.00
_cell.angle_beta   90.00
_cell.angle_gamma   90.00
#
_symmetry.space_group_name_H-M   'P 1'
#
loop_
_entity.id
_entity.type
_entity.pdbx_description
1 polymer ?
#
loop_
_entity_poly.entity_id
_entity_poly.type
_entity_poly.pdbx_seq_one_letter_code
_entity_poly.pdbx_strand_id
1 'polypeptide(L)'
;MNLIAGCFYDGVLLYAQALNETLQEGGSAKDGIRIVQKIQERSMQGITGTVSMDKSNDRNTDFDLWTMADHNSGHFEEADVGEGIGEHAVEDPLGGATVREF
;
A
#
# COMPACT_ATOMS: atom_id res chain seq x y z
N MET A 1 -14.94 -4.37 -1.30
CA MET A 1 -13.82 -5.31 -1.58
C MET A 1 -13.36 -5.91 -0.26
N ASN A 2 -12.94 -7.18 -0.21
CA ASN A 2 -12.24 -7.70 0.97
C ASN A 2 -10.74 -7.39 0.79
N LEU A 3 -10.22 -6.44 1.57
CA LEU A 3 -8.85 -5.95 1.43
C LEU A 3 -7.83 -7.08 1.58
N ILE A 4 -7.98 -7.93 2.59
CA ILE A 4 -7.05 -9.02 2.87
C ILE A 4 -6.98 -10.01 1.71
N ALA A 5 -8.14 -10.43 1.18
CA ALA A 5 -8.19 -11.30 0.01
C ALA A 5 -7.55 -10.65 -1.22
N GLY A 6 -7.77 -9.34 -1.41
CA GLY A 6 -7.14 -8.56 -2.47
C GLY A 6 -5.61 -8.50 -2.34
N CYS A 7 -5.10 -8.25 -1.13
CA CYS A 7 -3.67 -8.22 -0.86
C CYS A 7 -3.01 -9.58 -1.09
N PHE A 8 -3.67 -10.69 -0.74
CA PHE A 8 -3.17 -12.03 -1.08
C PHE A 8 -3.09 -12.26 -2.58
N TYR A 9 -4.11 -11.86 -3.33
CA TYR A 9 -4.11 -11.97 -4.79
C TYR A 9 -2.95 -11.18 -5.42
N ASP A 10 -2.78 -9.93 -5.00
CA ASP A 10 -1.71 -9.07 -5.48
C ASP A 10 -0.32 -9.60 -5.09
N GLY A 11 -0.17 -10.14 -3.86
CA GLY A 11 1.07 -10.76 -3.40
C GLY A 11 1.46 -12.00 -4.21
N VAL A 12 0.49 -12.82 -4.63
CA VAL A 12 0.76 -13.98 -5.51
C VAL A 12 1.23 -13.52 -6.90
N LEU A 13 0.61 -12.48 -7.45
CA LEU A 13 1.05 -11.91 -8.74
C LEU A 13 2.46 -11.32 -8.65
N LEU A 14 2.74 -10.56 -7.59
CA LEU A 14 4.04 -9.97 -7.33
C LEU A 14 5.14 -11.05 -7.22
N TYR A 15 4.85 -12.11 -6.46
CA TYR A 15 5.73 -13.29 -6.39
C TYR A 15 5.95 -13.93 -7.76
N ALA A 16 4.88 -14.14 -8.54
CA ALA A 16 4.98 -14.78 -9.84
C ALA A 16 5.83 -13.97 -10.82
N GLN A 17 5.76 -12.64 -10.79
CA GLN A 17 6.63 -11.77 -11.59
C GLN A 17 8.10 -11.89 -11.20
N ALA A 18 8.40 -11.79 -9.89
CA ALA A 18 9.77 -11.91 -9.39
C ALA A 18 10.35 -13.31 -9.69
N LEU A 19 9.55 -14.37 -9.51
CA LEU A 19 9.92 -15.74 -9.87
C LEU A 19 10.21 -15.86 -11.37
N ASN A 20 9.37 -15.31 -12.23
CA ASN A 20 9.55 -15.37 -13.68
C ASN A 20 10.89 -14.74 -14.10
N GLU A 21 11.26 -13.60 -13.52
CA GLU A 21 12.57 -12.99 -13.74
C GLU A 21 13.72 -13.85 -13.21
N THR A 22 13.59 -14.42 -12.01
CA THR A 22 14.60 -15.35 -11.46
C THR A 22 14.84 -16.53 -12.40
N LEU A 23 13.79 -17.10 -12.98
CA LEU A 23 13.90 -18.21 -13.93
C LEU A 23 14.56 -17.77 -15.26
N GLN A 24 14.22 -16.58 -15.77
CA GLN A 24 14.84 -16.04 -16.99
C GLN A 24 16.35 -15.80 -16.82
N GLU A 25 16.79 -15.51 -15.60
CA GLU A 25 18.21 -15.34 -15.26
C GLU A 25 18.93 -16.65 -14.93
N GLY A 26 18.30 -17.80 -15.18
CA GLY A 26 18.87 -19.13 -14.96
C GLY A 26 18.82 -19.62 -13.50
N GLY A 27 18.08 -18.92 -12.64
CA GLY A 27 17.80 -19.36 -11.27
C GLY A 27 16.72 -20.42 -11.20
N SER A 28 16.30 -20.73 -9.97
CA SER A 28 15.26 -21.71 -9.67
C SER A 28 14.18 -21.14 -8.75
N ALA A 29 13.02 -21.79 -8.70
CA ALA A 29 11.98 -21.46 -7.73
C ALA A 29 12.41 -21.67 -6.27
N LYS A 30 13.54 -22.35 -6.02
CA LYS A 30 14.13 -22.53 -4.69
C LYS A 30 15.06 -21.39 -4.29
N ASP A 31 15.36 -20.46 -5.19
CA ASP A 31 16.27 -19.33 -4.94
C ASP A 31 15.53 -18.21 -4.21
N GLY A 32 14.96 -18.54 -3.04
CA GLY A 32 14.05 -17.67 -2.29
C GLY A 32 14.62 -16.28 -2.02
N ILE A 33 15.91 -16.19 -1.65
CA ILE A 33 16.61 -14.92 -1.42
C ILE A 33 16.57 -14.04 -2.67
N ARG A 34 16.87 -14.61 -3.84
CA ARG A 34 16.89 -13.87 -5.11
C ARG A 34 15.50 -13.39 -5.51
N ILE A 35 14.47 -14.21 -5.25
CA ILE A 35 13.09 -13.85 -5.50
C ILE A 35 12.67 -12.68 -4.60
N VAL A 36 12.90 -12.76 -3.29
CA VAL A 36 12.49 -11.66 -2.38
C VAL A 36 13.31 -10.39 -2.59
N GLN A 37 14.57 -10.48 -3.04
CA GLN A 37 15.36 -9.30 -3.43
C GLN A 37 14.78 -8.59 -4.65
N LYS A 38 14.18 -9.32 -5.59
CA LYS A 38 13.51 -8.75 -6.77
C LYS A 38 12.15 -8.12 -6.46
N ILE A 39 11.62 -8.33 -5.26
CA ILE A 39 10.38 -7.72 -4.78
C ILE A 39 10.66 -6.38 -4.08
N GLN A 40 11.87 -6.17 -3.55
CA GLN A 40 12.24 -4.95 -2.85
C GLN A 40 12.14 -3.72 -3.76
N GLU A 41 11.62 -2.62 -3.23
CA GLU A 41 11.51 -1.33 -3.95
C GLU A 41 10.76 -1.44 -5.29
N ARG A 42 9.90 -2.46 -5.44
CA ARG A 42 9.13 -2.74 -6.66
C ARG A 42 7.73 -2.18 -6.55
N SER A 43 7.19 -1.73 -7.69
CA SER A 43 5.78 -1.39 -7.83
C SER A 43 5.10 -2.17 -8.95
N MET A 44 3.81 -2.47 -8.78
CA MET A 44 2.95 -3.05 -9.81
C MET A 44 1.50 -2.60 -9.65
N GLN A 45 0.72 -2.67 -10.74
CA GLN A 45 -0.72 -2.48 -10.68
C GLN A 45 -1.40 -3.78 -10.23
N GLY A 46 -2.05 -3.75 -9.07
CA GLY A 46 -2.85 -4.84 -8.52
C GLY A 46 -4.35 -4.56 -8.59
N ILE A 47 -5.14 -5.49 -8.06
CA ILE A 47 -6.60 -5.31 -7.88
C ILE A 47 -6.92 -4.41 -6.69
N THR A 48 -5.99 -4.27 -5.75
CA THR A 48 -6.08 -3.33 -4.63
C THR A 48 -5.48 -1.96 -4.93
N GLY A 49 -5.33 -1.61 -6.22
CA GLY A 49 -4.67 -0.39 -6.65
C GLY A 49 -3.17 -0.58 -6.88
N THR A 50 -2.40 0.49 -6.75
CA THR A 50 -0.94 0.42 -6.85
C THR A 50 -0.40 -0.37 -5.65
N VAL A 51 0.39 -1.39 -5.95
CA VAL A 51 1.13 -2.18 -4.95
C VAL A 51 2.56 -1.70 -5.03
N SER A 52 3.04 -0.97 -4.03
CA SER A 52 4.44 -0.60 -3.92
C SER A 52 5.06 -1.22 -2.68
N MET A 53 6.24 -1.79 -2.83
CA MET A 53 7.01 -2.42 -1.76
C MET A 53 8.17 -1.50 -1.40
N ASP A 54 8.46 -1.37 -0.11
CA ASP A 54 9.63 -0.66 0.37
C ASP A 54 10.91 -1.53 0.28
N LYS A 55 12.00 -1.04 0.84
CA LYS A 55 13.29 -1.75 0.89
C LYS A 55 13.26 -2.99 1.79
N SER A 56 12.37 -3.02 2.78
CA SER A 56 12.19 -4.13 3.71
C SER A 56 11.24 -5.21 3.19
N ASN A 57 10.64 -5.01 2.01
CA ASN A 57 9.51 -5.80 1.47
C ASN A 57 8.20 -5.63 2.27
N ASP A 58 8.03 -4.50 2.94
CA ASP A 58 6.76 -4.08 3.48
C ASP A 58 5.98 -3.33 2.40
N ARG A 59 4.68 -3.58 2.31
CA ARG A 59 3.83 -2.88 1.35
C ARG A 59 3.52 -1.48 1.88
N ASN A 60 3.78 -0.47 1.07
CA ASN A 60 3.29 0.88 1.34
C ASN A 60 1.77 0.86 1.20
N THR A 61 1.09 1.35 2.23
CA THR A 61 -0.36 1.27 2.34
C THR A 61 -0.92 2.68 2.43
N ASP A 62 -1.87 2.98 1.55
CA ASP A 62 -2.58 4.24 1.55
C ASP A 62 -3.80 4.14 2.47
N PHE A 63 -4.12 5.24 3.15
CA PHE A 63 -5.24 5.33 4.09
C PHE A 63 -6.09 6.55 3.78
N ASP A 64 -7.41 6.37 3.81
CA ASP A 64 -8.36 7.48 3.71
C ASP A 64 -8.76 7.91 5.12
N LEU A 65 -8.62 9.20 5.43
CA LEU A 65 -9.13 9.79 6.65
C LEU A 65 -10.53 10.32 6.40
N TRP A 66 -11.51 9.80 7.14
CA TRP A 66 -12.91 10.22 7.05
C TRP A 66 -13.29 11.04 8.28
N THR A 67 -13.92 12.20 8.06
CA THR A 67 -14.39 13.09 9.13
C THR A 67 -15.89 13.30 9.07
N MET A 68 -16.49 13.66 10.21
CA MET A 68 -17.92 13.97 10.28
C MET A 68 -18.18 15.35 9.68
N ALA A 69 -18.79 15.40 8.50
CA ALA A 69 -19.14 16.61 7.78
C ALA A 69 -20.35 17.34 8.38
N ASP A 70 -21.30 16.58 8.94
CA ASP A 70 -22.50 17.14 9.57
C ASP A 70 -22.83 16.42 10.88
N HIS A 71 -22.76 17.17 11.98
CA HIS A 71 -22.98 16.68 13.33
C HIS A 71 -24.46 16.37 13.63
N ASN A 72 -25.40 16.94 12.88
CA ASN A 72 -26.82 16.71 13.10
C ASN A 72 -27.30 15.41 12.46
N SER A 73 -26.81 15.11 11.24
CA SER A 73 -27.13 13.87 10.54
C SER A 73 -26.15 12.73 10.84
N GLY A 74 -24.96 13.04 11.37
CA GLY A 74 -23.87 12.08 11.53
C GLY A 74 -23.24 11.68 10.20
N HIS A 75 -23.36 12.53 9.16
CA HIS A 75 -22.79 12.26 7.85
C HIS A 75 -21.27 12.40 7.87
N PHE A 76 -20.58 11.45 7.26
CA PHE A 76 -19.12 11.45 7.09
C PHE A 76 -18.74 11.58 5.63
N GLU A 77 -17.65 12.29 5.39
CA GLU A 77 -17.01 12.42 4.09
C GLU A 77 -15.50 12.24 4.22
N GLU A 78 -14.85 11.96 3.10
CA GLU A 78 -13.39 11.85 3.00
C GLU A 78 -12.77 13.24 3.19
N ALA A 79 -11.86 13.33 4.16
CA ALA A 79 -11.17 14.57 4.52
C ALA A 79 -9.77 14.65 3.91
N ASP A 80 -9.07 13.52 3.85
CA ASP A 80 -7.72 13.43 3.30
C ASP A 80 -7.36 11.99 2.89
N VAL A 81 -6.33 11.87 2.05
CA VAL A 81 -5.69 10.61 1.67
C VAL A 81 -4.24 10.66 2.09
N GLY A 82 -3.87 9.79 3.03
CA GLY A 82 -2.47 9.58 3.42
C GLY A 82 -1.83 8.52 2.53
N GLU A 83 -0.79 8.88 1.79
CA GLU A 83 0.05 7.89 1.12
C GLU A 83 1.07 7.30 2.11
N GLY A 84 1.18 5.98 2.19
CA GLY A 84 2.13 5.31 3.11
C GLY A 84 3.61 5.53 2.77
N ILE A 85 3.92 6.37 1.76
CA ILE A 85 5.26 6.70 1.29
C ILE A 85 5.77 8.08 1.75
N GLY A 86 4.98 8.83 2.53
CA GLY A 86 5.42 10.12 3.08
C GLY A 86 4.49 10.68 4.15
N GLU A 87 5.07 11.41 5.11
CA GLU A 87 4.29 12.20 6.09
C GLU A 87 3.38 13.19 5.33
N HIS A 88 2.08 12.94 5.33
CA HIS A 88 1.08 13.92 4.92
C HIS A 88 0.55 14.63 6.17
N ALA A 89 0.76 15.94 6.24
CA ALA A 89 0.18 16.78 7.28
C ALA A 89 -1.24 17.15 6.86
N VAL A 90 -2.25 16.64 7.57
CA VAL A 90 -3.64 17.06 7.40
C VAL A 90 -3.79 18.45 8.03
N GLU A 91 -4.16 19.46 7.25
CA GLU A 91 -4.61 20.74 7.82
C GLU A 91 -6.07 20.59 8.28
N ASP A 92 -6.32 20.84 9.57
CA ASP A 92 -7.67 20.85 10.14
C ASP A 92 -8.49 21.99 9.50
N PRO A 93 -9.58 21.69 8.76
CA PRO A 93 -10.42 22.71 8.13
C PRO A 93 -11.14 23.61 9.15
N LEU A 94 -11.18 23.22 10.44
CA LEU A 94 -11.84 23.94 11.53
C LEU A 94 -10.88 24.69 12.45
N GLY A 95 -9.57 24.72 12.14
CA GLY A 95 -8.56 25.48 12.88
C GLY A 95 -8.19 24.90 14.26
N GLY A 96 -8.50 23.64 14.53
CA GLY A 96 -7.95 22.84 15.62
C GLY A 96 -6.62 22.19 15.25
N ALA A 97 -5.95 21.58 16.22
CA ALA A 97 -4.53 21.23 16.15
C ALA A 97 -4.17 20.27 14.99
N THR A 98 -3.00 20.50 14.37
CA THR A 98 -2.37 19.58 13.42
C THR A 98 -2.21 18.20 14.05
N VAL A 99 -2.93 17.21 13.52
CA VAL A 99 -2.71 15.81 13.87
C VAL A 99 -1.57 15.30 13.01
N ARG A 100 -0.44 14.97 13.63
CA ARG A 100 0.61 14.18 12.98
C ARG A 100 0.26 12.71 13.19
N GLU A 101 -0.08 12.00 12.12
CA GLU A 101 -0.10 10.54 12.16
C GLU A 101 1.32 10.00 11.95
N PHE A 102 1.60 8.86 12.60
CA PHE A 102 2.94 8.28 12.80
C PHE A 102 3.43 7.44 11.62
#